data_AF-A0ABD6HZR3-F1
#
_entry.id   AF-A0ABD6HZR3-F1
#
_cell.length_a   1.000
_cell.length_b   1.000
_cell.length_c   1.000
_cell.angle_alpha   90.00
_cell.angle_beta   90.00
_cell.angle_gamma   90.00
#
_symmetry.space_group_name_H-M   'P 1'
#
loop_
_entity.id
_entity.type
_entity.pdbx_description
1 polymer ?
#
loop_
_entity_poly.entity_id
_entity_poly.type
_entity_poly.pdbx_seq_one_letter_code
_entity_poly.pdbx_strand_id
1 'polypeptide(L)'
;MRKFKNKIGLCIKRTGFLAILAISIDAGAAGFDCSKASTAIEKMICSDGILSDLDSAMSNLYSSKKDDKLKEIQLDWIKNKRNHAHSSDELRVLYAEHIQFLSTYVGKTNNYDAGNKSEDVSKPVESRKPITNEKGGPDSLQLSDFENEFISINGMEYSTRYQEMNKSNYVIRCADAMMIDVMNSWRSNSAKKNQIRDFSRLRKSIYNGLWNAIVDDIESKVNTQQMRMVCDLLIAANR
;
A
#
# COMPACT_ATOMS: atom_id res chain seq x y z
N MET A 1 -39.01 -11.43 70.23
CA MET A 1 -37.93 -12.34 70.69
C MET A 1 -38.29 -13.78 70.35
N ARG A 2 -37.43 -14.43 69.54
CA ARG A 2 -37.17 -15.88 69.33
C ARG A 2 -38.35 -16.88 69.24
N LYS A 3 -38.42 -17.60 68.11
CA LYS A 3 -37.90 -18.99 68.02
C LYS A 3 -37.63 -19.43 66.56
N PHE A 4 -36.45 -20.01 66.38
CA PHE A 4 -35.93 -20.70 65.19
C PHE A 4 -36.66 -22.02 64.93
N LYS A 5 -36.80 -22.42 63.65
CA LYS A 5 -36.38 -23.75 63.15
C LYS A 5 -36.47 -23.87 61.62
N ASN A 6 -35.31 -24.21 61.05
CA ASN A 6 -34.94 -24.79 59.77
C ASN A 6 -36.03 -25.34 58.83
N LYS A 7 -35.92 -24.98 57.54
CA LYS A 7 -36.07 -25.92 56.42
C LYS A 7 -34.94 -25.74 55.42
N ILE A 8 -34.13 -26.78 55.28
CA ILE A 8 -33.15 -27.00 54.21
C ILE A 8 -33.92 -27.65 53.05
N GLY A 9 -33.73 -27.16 51.82
CA GLY A 9 -34.40 -27.68 50.63
C GLY A 9 -33.95 -27.00 49.33
N LEU A 10 -32.73 -27.31 48.92
CA LEU A 10 -32.19 -27.45 47.55
C LEU A 10 -33.00 -26.87 46.35
N CYS A 11 -32.41 -25.90 45.62
CA CYS A 11 -31.98 -26.06 44.21
C CYS A 11 -31.59 -24.70 43.60
N ILE A 12 -30.28 -24.45 43.54
CA ILE A 12 -29.68 -23.41 42.70
C ILE A 12 -29.86 -23.84 41.25
N LYS A 13 -30.81 -23.27 40.51
CA LYS A 13 -30.81 -23.32 39.05
C LYS A 13 -30.13 -22.06 38.51
N ARG A 14 -28.83 -22.21 38.27
CA ARG A 14 -28.04 -21.38 37.36
C ARG A 14 -28.68 -21.44 35.97
N THR A 15 -29.07 -20.29 35.43
CA THR A 15 -29.05 -20.04 33.98
C THR A 15 -28.99 -18.54 33.79
N GLY A 16 -27.77 -18.00 33.78
CA GLY A 16 -27.52 -16.69 33.20
C GLY A 16 -27.66 -16.83 31.69
N PHE A 17 -28.66 -16.16 31.11
CA PHE A 17 -28.78 -16.04 29.67
C PHE A 17 -27.89 -14.87 29.25
N LEU A 18 -26.59 -15.13 29.08
CA LEU A 18 -25.67 -14.19 28.46
C LEU A 18 -25.98 -14.20 26.95
N ALA A 19 -26.84 -13.29 26.50
CA ALA A 19 -27.09 -13.07 25.09
C ALA A 19 -25.80 -12.50 24.47
N ILE A 20 -25.02 -13.38 23.85
CA ILE A 20 -23.86 -12.99 23.04
C ILE A 20 -24.43 -12.31 21.79
N LEU A 21 -24.38 -10.98 21.78
CA LEU A 21 -24.53 -10.21 20.54
C LEU A 21 -23.38 -10.63 19.61
N ALA A 22 -23.68 -11.41 18.58
CA ALA A 22 -22.78 -11.58 17.45
C ALA A 22 -22.71 -10.23 16.73
N ILE A 23 -21.67 -9.46 17.02
CA ILE A 23 -21.30 -8.30 16.22
C ILE A 23 -20.80 -8.87 14.90
N SER A 24 -21.64 -8.84 13.86
CA SER A 24 -21.19 -9.03 12.49
C SER A 24 -20.23 -7.89 12.19
N ILE A 25 -18.94 -8.19 12.24
CA ILE A 25 -17.91 -7.30 11.77
C ILE A 25 -18.11 -7.28 10.26
N ASP A 26 -18.62 -6.17 9.70
CA ASP A 26 -18.56 -5.93 8.27
C ASP A 26 -17.08 -5.82 7.90
N ALA A 27 -16.48 -6.98 7.63
CA ALA A 27 -15.17 -7.08 7.04
C ALA A 27 -15.28 -6.46 5.65
N GLY A 28 -14.50 -5.39 5.40
CA GLY A 28 -14.41 -4.75 4.09
C GLY A 28 -14.29 -5.85 3.04
N ALA A 29 -15.21 -5.89 2.08
CA ALA A 29 -15.36 -7.05 1.22
C ALA A 29 -14.04 -7.34 0.49
N ALA A 30 -13.56 -8.58 0.58
CA ALA A 30 -12.52 -9.07 -0.33
C ALA A 30 -13.08 -9.07 -1.76
N GLY A 31 -12.24 -9.33 -2.76
CA GLY A 31 -12.68 -9.55 -4.14
C GLY A 31 -13.57 -10.78 -4.33
N PHE A 32 -13.89 -11.50 -3.24
CA PHE A 32 -14.82 -12.61 -3.17
C PHE A 32 -15.71 -12.51 -1.93
N ASP A 33 -16.76 -13.32 -1.92
CA ASP A 33 -17.71 -13.42 -0.82
C ASP A 33 -17.08 -14.15 0.38
N CYS A 34 -16.74 -13.40 1.43
CA CYS A 34 -16.14 -13.94 2.64
C CYS A 34 -17.00 -14.96 3.39
N SER A 35 -18.33 -14.96 3.18
CA SER A 35 -19.20 -16.02 3.73
C SER A 35 -18.96 -17.39 3.08
N LYS A 36 -18.31 -17.41 1.91
CA LYS A 36 -17.95 -18.62 1.15
C LYS A 36 -16.48 -19.01 1.31
N ALA A 37 -15.73 -18.33 2.16
CA ALA A 37 -14.32 -18.64 2.43
C ALA A 37 -14.17 -20.09 2.93
N SER A 38 -13.43 -20.89 2.17
CA SER A 38 -13.29 -22.34 2.41
C SER A 38 -11.87 -22.73 2.82
N THR A 39 -10.86 -22.02 2.29
CA THR A 39 -9.45 -22.30 2.55
C THR A 39 -8.89 -21.49 3.73
N ALA A 40 -7.76 -21.92 4.29
CA ALA A 40 -7.06 -21.16 5.34
C ALA A 40 -6.64 -19.76 4.85
N ILE A 41 -6.20 -19.66 3.59
CA ILE A 41 -5.83 -18.38 2.96
C ILE A 41 -7.05 -17.47 2.77
N GLU A 42 -8.17 -18.00 2.27
CA GLU A 42 -9.40 -17.20 2.12
C GLU A 42 -9.90 -16.68 3.46
N LYS A 43 -9.86 -17.52 4.51
CA LYS A 43 -10.23 -17.09 5.87
C LYS A 43 -9.28 -16.02 6.40
N MET A 44 -7.97 -16.16 6.15
CA MET A 44 -6.97 -15.17 6.53
C MET A 44 -7.23 -13.82 5.84
N ILE A 45 -7.51 -13.84 4.53
CA ILE A 45 -7.87 -12.64 3.76
C ILE A 45 -9.10 -11.97 4.36
N CYS A 46 -10.14 -12.73 4.65
CA CYS A 46 -11.38 -12.20 5.20
C CYS A 46 -11.27 -11.71 6.65
N SER A 47 -10.34 -12.26 7.44
CA SER A 47 -10.13 -11.86 8.84
C SER A 47 -9.19 -10.67 9.01
N ASP A 48 -8.42 -10.31 7.97
CA ASP A 48 -7.46 -9.22 7.98
C ASP A 48 -7.91 -8.12 7.02
N GLY A 49 -8.30 -6.97 7.55
CA GLY A 49 -8.80 -5.86 6.74
C GLY A 49 -7.81 -5.33 5.70
N ILE A 50 -6.49 -5.42 5.94
CA ILE A 50 -5.49 -5.01 4.96
C ILE A 50 -5.42 -6.03 3.82
N LEU A 51 -5.43 -7.33 4.14
CA LEU A 51 -5.46 -8.37 3.11
C LEU A 51 -6.77 -8.33 2.29
N SER A 52 -7.89 -8.03 2.94
CA SER A 52 -9.18 -7.89 2.27
C SER A 52 -9.18 -6.72 1.28
N ASP A 53 -8.66 -5.55 1.69
CA ASP A 53 -8.46 -4.39 0.80
C ASP A 53 -7.56 -4.74 -0.39
N LEU A 54 -6.45 -5.43 -0.15
CA LEU A 54 -5.50 -5.84 -1.18
C LEU A 54 -6.13 -6.82 -2.18
N ASP A 55 -6.90 -7.80 -1.71
CA ASP A 55 -7.61 -8.73 -2.57
C ASP A 55 -8.67 -8.03 -3.43
N SER A 56 -9.39 -7.07 -2.86
CA SER A 56 -10.34 -6.23 -3.58
C SER A 56 -9.67 -5.34 -4.63
N ALA A 57 -8.58 -4.67 -4.29
CA ALA A 57 -7.82 -3.82 -5.22
C ALA A 57 -7.26 -4.64 -6.40
N MET A 58 -6.67 -5.80 -6.10
CA MET A 58 -6.18 -6.76 -7.10
C MET A 58 -7.32 -7.21 -8.03
N SER A 59 -8.46 -7.60 -7.47
CA SER A 59 -9.60 -8.12 -8.24
C SER A 59 -10.21 -7.06 -9.17
N ASN A 60 -10.30 -5.81 -8.71
CA ASN A 60 -10.75 -4.68 -9.52
C ASN A 60 -9.79 -4.41 -10.69
N LEU A 61 -8.48 -4.39 -10.40
CA LEU A 61 -7.45 -4.13 -11.41
C LEU A 61 -7.39 -5.25 -12.46
N TYR A 62 -7.42 -6.51 -12.03
CA TYR A 62 -7.53 -7.67 -12.91
C TYR A 62 -8.76 -7.56 -13.82
N SER A 63 -9.93 -7.25 -13.25
CA SER A 63 -11.18 -7.13 -14.00
C SER A 63 -11.14 -6.06 -15.09
N SER A 64 -10.42 -4.96 -14.86
CA SER A 64 -10.25 -3.86 -15.82
C SER A 64 -9.33 -4.19 -17.01
N LYS A 65 -8.45 -5.17 -16.85
CA LYS A 65 -7.39 -5.52 -17.82
C LYS A 65 -7.52 -6.93 -18.39
N LYS A 66 -8.55 -7.68 -17.98
CA LYS A 66 -8.71 -9.10 -18.29
C LYS A 66 -8.66 -9.37 -19.80
N ASP A 67 -7.74 -10.25 -20.19
CA ASP A 67 -7.71 -10.92 -21.48
C ASP A 67 -7.43 -12.42 -21.25
N ASP A 68 -7.45 -13.23 -22.31
CA ASP A 68 -7.29 -14.69 -22.18
C ASP A 68 -5.95 -15.07 -21.54
N LYS A 69 -4.88 -14.36 -21.89
CA LYS A 69 -3.54 -14.60 -21.33
C LYS A 69 -3.48 -14.20 -19.86
N LEU A 70 -4.05 -13.05 -19.51
CA LEU A 70 -4.09 -12.56 -18.14
C LEU A 70 -4.94 -13.47 -17.26
N LYS A 71 -5.98 -14.10 -17.81
CA LYS A 71 -6.78 -15.09 -17.09
C LYS A 71 -5.94 -16.30 -16.69
N GLU A 72 -5.10 -16.82 -17.59
CA GLU A 72 -4.20 -17.93 -17.26
C GLU A 72 -3.19 -17.54 -16.18
N ILE A 73 -2.57 -16.36 -16.32
CA ILE A 73 -1.61 -15.83 -15.34
C ILE A 73 -2.28 -15.64 -13.97
N GLN A 74 -3.50 -15.10 -13.94
CA GLN A 74 -4.25 -14.87 -12.71
C GLN A 74 -4.58 -16.19 -12.00
N LEU A 75 -5.01 -17.21 -12.75
CA LEU A 75 -5.32 -18.53 -12.21
C LEU A 75 -4.07 -19.23 -11.66
N ASP A 76 -2.95 -19.14 -12.38
CA ASP A 76 -1.67 -19.67 -11.93
C ASP A 76 -1.22 -18.98 -10.63
N TRP A 77 -1.26 -17.65 -10.58
CA TRP A 77 -0.88 -16.90 -9.39
C TRP A 77 -1.75 -17.26 -8.18
N ILE A 78 -3.07 -17.35 -8.34
CA ILE A 78 -3.97 -17.78 -7.26
C ILE A 78 -3.59 -19.17 -6.76
N LYS A 79 -3.41 -20.12 -7.68
CA LYS A 79 -3.18 -21.53 -7.35
C LYS A 79 -1.80 -21.77 -6.75
N ASN A 80 -0.76 -21.21 -7.35
CA ASN A 80 0.63 -21.60 -7.12
C ASN A 80 1.42 -20.56 -6.30
N LYS A 81 0.87 -19.36 -6.09
CA LYS A 81 1.48 -18.31 -5.25
C LYS A 81 0.61 -17.99 -4.04
N ARG A 82 -0.54 -17.34 -4.26
CA ARG A 82 -1.43 -16.88 -3.18
C ARG A 82 -1.81 -18.01 -2.22
N ASN A 83 -2.29 -19.13 -2.75
CA ASN A 83 -2.77 -20.24 -1.94
C ASN A 83 -1.64 -21.03 -1.23
N HIS A 84 -0.37 -20.76 -1.55
CA HIS A 84 0.79 -21.39 -0.93
C HIS A 84 1.46 -20.52 0.14
N ALA A 85 0.99 -19.29 0.36
CA ALA A 85 1.52 -18.43 1.41
C ALA A 85 1.39 -19.08 2.80
N HIS A 86 2.36 -18.81 3.67
CA HIS A 86 2.41 -19.38 5.02
C HIS A 86 2.03 -18.36 6.10
N SER A 87 1.99 -17.08 5.77
CA SER A 87 1.69 -16.00 6.72
C SER A 87 0.94 -14.83 6.09
N SER A 88 0.32 -14.03 6.94
CA SER A 88 -0.34 -12.79 6.52
C SER A 88 0.65 -11.80 5.91
N ASP A 89 1.87 -11.71 6.41
CA ASP A 89 2.88 -10.77 5.90
C ASP A 89 3.40 -11.20 4.53
N GLU A 90 3.66 -12.51 4.35
CA GLU A 90 3.98 -13.06 3.03
C GLU A 90 2.86 -12.82 2.03
N LEU A 91 1.61 -13.03 2.45
CA LEU A 91 0.45 -12.84 1.59
C LEU A 91 0.29 -11.36 1.17
N ARG A 92 0.55 -10.39 2.07
CA ARG A 92 0.57 -8.96 1.73
C ARG A 92 1.63 -8.63 0.68
N VAL A 93 2.82 -9.21 0.77
CA VAL A 93 3.90 -9.03 -0.22
C VAL A 93 3.46 -9.59 -1.57
N LEU A 94 2.94 -10.83 -1.61
CA LEU A 94 2.47 -11.46 -2.84
C LEU A 94 1.38 -10.64 -3.54
N TYR A 95 0.43 -10.08 -2.77
CA TYR A 95 -0.59 -9.19 -3.33
C TYR A 95 0.01 -7.91 -3.89
N ALA A 96 0.94 -7.26 -3.18
CA ALA A 96 1.57 -6.03 -3.64
C ALA A 96 2.35 -6.24 -4.95
N GLU A 97 3.14 -7.31 -5.03
CA GLU A 97 3.86 -7.70 -6.24
C GLU A 97 2.90 -7.96 -7.41
N HIS A 98 1.81 -8.69 -7.15
CA HIS A 98 0.86 -9.02 -8.21
C HIS A 98 0.04 -7.82 -8.68
N ILE A 99 -0.36 -6.92 -7.77
CA ILE A 99 -1.00 -5.65 -8.12
C ILE A 99 -0.06 -4.81 -9.01
N GLN A 100 1.23 -4.76 -8.69
CA GLN A 100 2.23 -4.06 -9.50
C GLN A 100 2.42 -4.69 -10.88
N PHE A 101 2.43 -6.02 -10.96
CA PHE A 101 2.41 -6.74 -12.24
C PHE A 101 1.15 -6.38 -13.04
N LEU A 102 -0.03 -6.44 -12.43
CA LEU A 102 -1.29 -6.11 -13.10
C LEU A 102 -1.33 -4.65 -13.58
N SER A 103 -0.75 -3.71 -12.84
CA SER A 103 -0.76 -2.29 -13.22
C SER A 103 0.02 -2.02 -14.51
N THR A 104 1.13 -2.75 -14.68
CA THR A 104 2.02 -2.67 -15.85
C THR A 104 1.67 -3.65 -16.96
N TYR A 105 0.76 -4.60 -16.72
CA TYR A 105 0.31 -5.54 -17.74
C TYR A 105 -0.33 -4.81 -18.92
N VAL A 106 0.26 -5.00 -20.11
CA VAL A 106 -0.27 -4.59 -21.40
C VAL A 106 -0.76 -5.85 -22.11
N GLY A 107 -2.08 -6.00 -22.16
CA GLY A 107 -2.73 -7.06 -22.93
C GLY A 107 -2.56 -6.87 -24.44
N LYS A 108 -3.01 -7.84 -25.24
CA LYS A 108 -3.07 -7.62 -26.69
C LYS A 108 -4.06 -6.49 -27.00
N THR A 109 -3.55 -5.32 -27.32
CA THR A 109 -4.30 -4.32 -28.06
C THR A 109 -4.46 -4.83 -29.49
N ASN A 110 -5.70 -4.84 -30.01
CA ASN A 110 -5.89 -4.78 -31.45
C ASN A 110 -5.19 -3.49 -31.92
N ASN A 111 -4.22 -3.64 -32.82
CA ASN A 111 -3.44 -2.62 -33.54
C ASN A 111 -3.94 -1.16 -33.39
N TYR A 112 -3.10 -0.27 -32.87
CA TYR A 112 -2.70 0.98 -33.55
C TYR A 112 -1.39 1.51 -32.93
N ASP A 113 -0.41 1.64 -33.83
CA ASP A 113 0.90 2.30 -33.74
C ASP A 113 1.97 1.80 -32.76
N ALA A 114 2.86 0.98 -33.34
CA ALA A 114 4.16 0.62 -32.82
C ALA A 114 5.13 1.79 -32.97
N GLY A 115 5.67 2.25 -31.84
CA GLY A 115 6.73 3.25 -31.86
C GLY A 115 7.25 3.56 -30.46
N ASN A 116 7.85 2.58 -29.77
CA ASN A 116 9.17 2.77 -29.20
C ASN A 116 9.74 1.50 -28.56
N LYS A 117 11.03 1.33 -28.83
CA LYS A 117 11.87 0.17 -28.55
C LYS A 117 12.00 -0.09 -27.05
N SER A 118 11.90 -1.37 -26.72
CA SER A 118 12.44 -1.99 -25.52
C SER A 118 13.95 -1.80 -25.49
N GLU A 119 14.47 -1.17 -24.44
CA GLU A 119 15.81 -1.48 -23.95
C GLU A 119 15.67 -2.19 -22.60
N ASP A 120 15.86 -3.50 -22.68
CA ASP A 120 16.32 -4.35 -21.60
C ASP A 120 17.71 -3.88 -21.17
N VAL A 121 17.87 -3.44 -19.93
CA VAL A 121 19.06 -3.75 -19.14
C VAL A 121 18.65 -3.89 -17.69
N SER A 122 18.48 -5.14 -17.29
CA SER A 122 18.77 -5.58 -15.94
C SER A 122 20.21 -5.19 -15.59
N LYS A 123 20.43 -4.36 -14.57
CA LYS A 123 21.76 -4.20 -13.94
C LYS A 123 21.65 -4.26 -12.42
N PRO A 124 22.62 -4.90 -11.74
CA PRO A 124 22.54 -5.20 -10.31
C PRO A 124 22.84 -3.97 -9.45
N VAL A 125 22.30 -4.02 -8.25
CA VAL A 125 22.66 -3.18 -7.10
C VAL A 125 24.17 -3.17 -6.90
N GLU A 126 24.80 -2.00 -7.04
CA GLU A 126 26.13 -1.76 -6.50
C GLU A 126 26.18 -0.38 -5.81
N SER A 127 26.25 -0.44 -4.47
CA SER A 127 26.92 0.49 -3.56
C SER A 127 26.74 2.00 -3.82
N ARG A 128 25.68 2.59 -3.24
CA ARG A 128 25.53 4.06 -3.11
C ARG A 128 26.75 4.65 -2.40
N LYS A 129 27.58 5.43 -3.11
CA LYS A 129 28.68 6.22 -2.54
C LYS A 129 28.14 7.56 -2.03
N PRO A 130 28.57 8.03 -0.84
CA PRO A 130 28.33 9.39 -0.42
C PRO A 130 29.35 10.32 -1.08
N ILE A 131 28.90 11.37 -1.79
CA ILE A 131 29.76 12.50 -2.15
C ILE A 131 29.07 13.83 -1.83
N THR A 132 29.87 14.61 -1.12
CA THR A 132 29.79 16.00 -0.68
C THR A 132 29.12 16.94 -1.68
N ASN A 133 27.90 17.40 -1.38
CA ASN A 133 27.40 18.76 -1.65
C ASN A 133 26.06 18.89 -0.92
N GLU A 134 26.10 19.43 0.30
CA GLU A 134 24.90 19.63 1.12
C GLU A 134 23.99 20.67 0.47
N LYS A 135 22.90 20.19 -0.16
CA LYS A 135 21.63 20.92 -0.10
C LYS A 135 20.84 20.33 1.07
N GLY A 136 20.46 21.21 1.99
CA GLY A 136 19.70 20.87 3.21
C GLY A 136 18.38 20.17 2.88
N GLY A 137 17.63 19.79 3.91
CA GLY A 137 16.42 18.95 3.80
C GLY A 137 15.37 19.39 2.76
N PRO A 138 14.24 18.66 2.65
CA PRO A 138 13.27 18.81 1.55
C PRO A 138 12.76 20.25 1.30
N ASP A 139 12.85 21.15 2.29
CA ASP A 139 12.52 22.57 2.21
C ASP A 139 13.50 23.41 1.35
N SER A 140 14.68 22.88 1.01
CA SER A 140 15.69 23.58 0.20
C SER A 140 15.53 23.38 -1.31
N LEU A 141 14.67 22.43 -1.72
CA LEU A 141 14.49 22.06 -3.12
C LEU A 141 13.70 23.13 -3.89
N GLN A 142 14.08 23.31 -5.15
CA GLN A 142 13.40 24.17 -6.12
C GLN A 142 12.92 23.35 -7.31
N LEU A 143 11.99 23.91 -8.09
CA LEU A 143 11.45 23.22 -9.28
C LEU A 143 12.57 22.79 -10.25
N SER A 144 13.59 23.61 -10.44
CA SER A 144 14.73 23.31 -11.33
C SER A 144 15.50 22.05 -10.91
N ASP A 145 15.49 21.68 -9.62
CA ASP A 145 16.18 20.47 -9.17
C ASP A 145 15.52 19.20 -9.78
N PHE A 146 14.23 19.26 -10.12
CA PHE A 146 13.47 18.16 -10.71
C PHE A 146 13.55 18.08 -12.24
N GLU A 147 14.29 18.99 -12.88
CA GLU A 147 14.66 18.83 -14.30
C GLU A 147 15.73 17.73 -14.48
N ASN A 148 16.51 17.46 -13.44
CA ASN A 148 17.54 16.43 -13.42
C ASN A 148 16.95 15.03 -13.18
N GLU A 149 17.71 14.00 -13.54
CA GLU A 149 17.30 12.59 -13.38
C GLU A 149 17.29 12.12 -11.92
N PHE A 150 18.01 12.84 -11.06
CA PHE A 150 18.13 12.60 -9.64
C PHE A 150 18.04 13.91 -8.87
N ILE A 151 17.44 13.85 -7.68
CA ILE A 151 17.54 14.90 -6.66
C ILE A 151 18.40 14.41 -5.51
N SER A 152 19.06 15.33 -4.82
CA SER A 152 19.84 15.02 -3.62
C SER A 152 19.16 15.61 -2.39
N ILE A 153 18.88 14.78 -1.39
CA ILE A 153 18.33 15.18 -0.10
C ILE A 153 19.19 14.54 0.99
N ASN A 154 19.77 15.35 1.88
CA ASN A 154 20.60 14.88 3.00
C ASN A 154 21.75 13.93 2.57
N GLY A 155 22.37 14.21 1.42
CA GLY A 155 23.48 13.40 0.88
C GLY A 155 23.05 12.09 0.22
N MET A 156 21.76 11.82 0.10
CA MET A 156 21.20 10.66 -0.61
C MET A 156 20.60 11.11 -1.95
N GLU A 157 20.81 10.33 -3.00
CA GLU A 157 20.22 10.58 -4.32
C GLU A 157 18.96 9.75 -4.54
N TYR A 158 17.95 10.38 -5.14
CA TYR A 158 16.65 9.78 -5.43
C TYR A 158 16.26 10.04 -6.89
N SER A 159 15.88 8.99 -7.61
CA SER A 159 15.48 9.15 -9.02
C SER A 159 14.22 9.99 -9.14
N THR A 160 14.20 10.90 -10.11
CA THR A 160 12.99 11.62 -10.55
C THR A 160 12.28 10.89 -11.70
N ARG A 161 12.91 9.84 -12.26
CA ARG A 161 12.41 9.14 -13.45
C ARG A 161 11.44 8.01 -13.12
N TYR A 162 11.67 7.33 -12.00
CA TYR A 162 10.88 6.17 -11.57
C TYR A 162 10.71 6.13 -10.04
N GLN A 163 9.75 5.35 -9.58
CA GLN A 163 9.54 5.05 -8.15
C GLN A 163 10.22 3.73 -7.78
N GLU A 164 10.91 3.69 -6.65
CA GLU A 164 11.51 2.48 -6.08
C GLU A 164 10.47 1.68 -5.29
N MET A 165 9.75 0.81 -5.98
CA MET A 165 8.64 0.03 -5.40
C MET A 165 9.09 -1.17 -4.54
N ASN A 166 10.37 -1.28 -4.20
CA ASN A 166 10.96 -2.41 -3.47
C ASN A 166 10.77 -2.32 -1.94
N LYS A 167 9.55 -1.95 -1.51
CA LYS A 167 9.22 -1.62 -0.10
C LYS A 167 7.90 -2.24 0.30
N SER A 168 7.64 -2.31 1.60
CA SER A 168 6.38 -2.89 2.09
C SER A 168 5.16 -2.08 1.62
N ASN A 169 4.04 -2.75 1.36
CA ASN A 169 2.80 -2.06 0.94
C ASN A 169 2.34 -1.01 1.95
N TYR A 170 2.55 -1.28 3.24
CA TYR A 170 2.26 -0.33 4.31
C TYR A 170 3.03 0.99 4.13
N VAL A 171 4.34 0.89 3.85
CA VAL A 171 5.21 2.05 3.62
C VAL A 171 4.81 2.79 2.35
N ILE A 172 4.52 2.07 1.27
CA ILE A 172 4.04 2.64 0.00
C ILE A 172 2.74 3.43 0.21
N ARG A 173 1.73 2.84 0.88
CA ARG A 173 0.45 3.51 1.15
C ARG A 173 0.61 4.73 2.05
N CYS A 174 1.48 4.64 3.05
CA CYS A 174 1.78 5.79 3.91
C CYS A 174 2.44 6.92 3.10
N ALA A 175 3.40 6.60 2.24
CA ALA A 175 4.05 7.57 1.37
C ALA A 175 3.06 8.21 0.39
N ASP A 176 2.19 7.43 -0.25
CA ASP A 176 1.16 7.97 -1.16
C ASP A 176 0.22 8.93 -0.43
N ALA A 177 -0.19 8.59 0.80
CA ALA A 177 -1.02 9.47 1.63
C ALA A 177 -0.29 10.78 1.99
N MET A 178 1.00 10.71 2.36
CA MET A 178 1.82 11.90 2.63
C MET A 178 2.03 12.75 1.37
N MET A 179 2.16 12.12 0.21
CA MET A 179 2.41 12.81 -1.05
C MET A 179 1.26 13.71 -1.52
N ILE A 180 0.03 13.48 -1.05
CA ILE A 180 -1.11 14.35 -1.36
C ILE A 180 -0.81 15.78 -0.87
N ASP A 181 -0.44 15.94 0.39
CA ASP A 181 -0.16 17.25 0.98
C ASP A 181 1.12 17.86 0.43
N VAL A 182 2.15 17.04 0.20
CA VAL A 182 3.40 17.48 -0.45
C VAL A 182 3.08 18.07 -1.83
N MET A 183 2.37 17.35 -2.70
CA MET A 183 2.06 17.83 -4.04
C MET A 183 1.13 19.05 -4.03
N ASN A 184 0.20 19.13 -3.08
CA ASN A 184 -0.65 20.29 -2.91
C ASN A 184 0.15 21.52 -2.47
N SER A 185 1.09 21.36 -1.54
CA SER A 185 2.00 22.40 -1.09
C SER A 185 2.87 22.92 -2.25
N TRP A 186 3.49 22.00 -3.01
CA TRP A 186 4.28 22.35 -4.20
C TRP A 186 3.44 23.10 -5.24
N ARG A 187 2.23 22.60 -5.57
CA ARG A 187 1.32 23.29 -6.48
C ARG A 187 0.98 24.70 -6.02
N SER A 188 0.63 24.86 -4.74
CA SER A 188 0.26 26.14 -4.13
C SER A 188 1.43 27.13 -4.15
N ASN A 189 2.63 26.69 -3.78
CA ASN A 189 3.83 27.51 -3.78
C ASN A 189 4.26 27.90 -5.20
N SER A 190 4.16 26.99 -6.17
CA SER A 190 4.41 27.30 -7.58
C SER A 190 3.38 28.28 -8.13
N ALA A 191 2.10 28.20 -7.74
CA ALA A 191 1.10 29.19 -8.13
C ALA A 191 1.45 30.60 -7.59
N LYS A 192 1.82 30.70 -6.31
CA LYS A 192 2.23 31.98 -5.68
C LYS A 192 3.46 32.60 -6.34
N LYS A 193 4.37 31.78 -6.88
CA LYS A 193 5.58 32.22 -7.61
C LYS A 193 5.37 32.41 -9.12
N ASN A 194 4.13 32.29 -9.62
CA ASN A 194 3.80 32.32 -11.06
C ASN A 194 4.52 31.23 -11.89
N GLN A 195 4.83 30.09 -11.27
CA GLN A 195 5.53 28.93 -11.84
C GLN A 195 4.62 27.72 -12.01
N ILE A 196 3.29 27.91 -12.09
CA ILE A 196 2.33 26.80 -12.15
C ILE A 196 2.51 25.93 -13.41
N ARG A 197 2.96 26.52 -14.53
CA ARG A 197 3.27 25.81 -15.77
C ARG A 197 4.48 24.89 -15.60
N ASP A 198 5.53 25.38 -14.95
CA ASP A 198 6.72 24.59 -14.65
C ASP A 198 6.42 23.45 -13.68
N PHE A 199 5.62 23.72 -12.65
CA PHE A 199 5.12 22.66 -11.77
C PHE A 199 4.33 21.61 -12.56
N SER A 200 3.42 22.02 -13.44
CA SER A 200 2.64 21.06 -14.24
C SER A 200 3.55 20.21 -15.13
N ARG A 201 4.58 20.81 -15.73
CA ARG A 201 5.58 20.13 -16.58
C ARG A 201 6.41 19.13 -15.77
N LEU A 202 6.82 19.51 -14.56
CA LEU A 202 7.70 18.72 -13.69
C LEU A 202 6.95 17.83 -12.70
N ARG A 203 5.61 17.85 -12.70
CA ARG A 203 4.75 17.20 -11.70
C ARG A 203 5.14 15.75 -11.43
N LYS A 204 5.41 14.98 -12.49
CA LYS A 204 5.79 13.56 -12.38
C LYS A 204 7.19 13.40 -11.78
N SER A 205 8.16 14.20 -12.22
CA SER A 205 9.52 14.22 -11.67
C SER A 205 9.52 14.59 -10.18
N ILE A 206 8.73 15.60 -9.80
CA ILE A 206 8.51 16.03 -8.42
C ILE A 206 7.93 14.88 -7.61
N TYR A 207 6.87 14.25 -8.12
CA TYR A 207 6.24 13.12 -7.44
C TYR A 207 7.24 11.99 -7.20
N ASN A 208 7.92 11.52 -8.25
CA ASN A 208 8.86 10.40 -8.15
C ASN A 208 10.01 10.69 -7.18
N GLY A 209 10.69 11.83 -7.33
CA GLY A 209 11.85 12.16 -6.50
C GLY A 209 11.50 12.30 -5.03
N LEU A 210 10.42 13.03 -4.71
CA LEU A 210 9.99 13.22 -3.32
C LEU A 210 9.39 11.94 -2.74
N TRP A 211 8.62 11.17 -3.51
CA TRP A 211 8.06 9.91 -3.06
C TRP A 211 9.17 8.92 -2.69
N ASN A 212 10.21 8.80 -3.53
CA ASN A 212 11.36 7.93 -3.24
C ASN A 212 12.05 8.32 -1.92
N ALA A 213 12.23 9.62 -1.70
CA ALA A 213 12.83 10.12 -0.46
C ALA A 213 11.95 9.88 0.77
N ILE A 214 10.64 10.09 0.66
CA ILE A 214 9.68 9.84 1.74
C ILE A 214 9.61 8.37 2.08
N VAL A 215 9.60 7.49 1.08
CA VAL A 215 9.56 6.05 1.27
C VAL A 215 10.79 5.56 2.05
N ASP A 216 11.99 6.00 1.69
CA ASP A 216 13.20 5.65 2.43
C ASP A 216 13.17 6.22 3.86
N ASP A 217 12.62 7.43 4.08
CA ASP A 217 12.45 8.00 5.43
C ASP A 217 11.47 7.18 6.30
N ILE A 218 10.30 6.85 5.74
CA ILE A 218 9.29 6.03 6.43
C ILE A 218 9.88 4.66 6.76
N GLU A 219 10.51 3.98 5.80
CA GLU A 219 11.10 2.65 6.00
C GLU A 219 12.08 2.65 7.19
N SER A 220 12.90 3.70 7.31
CA SER A 220 13.85 3.84 8.43
C SER A 220 13.18 4.01 9.80
N LYS A 221 11.91 4.47 9.85
CA LYS A 221 11.18 4.81 11.07
C LYS A 221 9.93 3.95 11.30
N VAL A 222 9.55 3.07 10.38
CA VAL A 222 8.28 2.33 10.38
C VAL A 222 8.13 1.39 11.59
N ASN A 223 9.22 1.04 12.24
CA ASN A 223 9.21 0.23 13.47
C ASN A 223 8.99 1.06 14.74
N THR A 224 8.98 2.39 14.64
CA THR A 224 8.65 3.28 15.76
C THR A 224 7.13 3.39 15.90
N GLN A 225 6.65 3.41 17.16
CA GLN A 225 5.23 3.59 17.45
C GLN A 225 4.69 4.91 16.86
N GLN A 226 5.49 5.97 16.92
CA GLN A 226 5.11 7.28 16.39
C GLN A 226 4.85 7.26 14.89
N MET A 227 5.77 6.72 14.08
CA MET A 227 5.59 6.65 12.63
C MET A 227 4.39 5.78 12.25
N ARG A 228 4.20 4.64 12.94
CA ARG A 228 3.02 3.79 12.70
C ARG A 228 1.71 4.52 12.96
N MET A 229 1.58 5.22 14.08
CA MET A 229 0.36 5.98 14.37
C MET A 229 0.07 7.05 13.31
N VAL A 230 1.11 7.75 12.82
CA VAL A 230 0.96 8.74 11.75
C VAL A 230 0.51 8.06 10.45
N CYS A 231 1.18 6.98 10.04
CA CYS A 231 0.83 6.24 8.84
C CYS A 231 -0.59 5.65 8.91
N ASP A 232 -0.98 5.07 10.04
CA ASP A 232 -2.31 4.50 10.24
C ASP A 232 -3.40 5.57 10.11
N LEU A 233 -3.19 6.74 10.72
CA LEU A 233 -4.12 7.87 10.63
C LEU A 233 -4.25 8.39 9.20
N LEU A 234 -3.12 8.59 8.50
CA LEU A 234 -3.10 9.09 7.14
C LEU A 234 -3.71 8.10 6.14
N ILE A 235 -3.43 6.81 6.30
CA ILE A 235 -4.02 5.77 5.45
C ILE A 235 -5.52 5.69 5.69
N ALA A 236 -5.98 5.78 6.95
CA ALA A 236 -7.41 5.74 7.29
C ALA A 236 -8.17 6.96 6.74
N ALA A 237 -7.57 8.15 6.78
CA ALA A 237 -8.20 9.39 6.28
C ALA A 237 -8.36 9.44 4.76
N ASN A 238 -7.60 8.61 4.03
CA ASN A 238 -7.60 8.55 2.55
C ASN A 238 -8.29 7.29 1.99
N ARG A 239 -9.05 6.56 2.82
CA ARG A 239 -9.97 5.51 2.39
C ARG A 239 -11.35 6.09 2.12
#